data_AF-A0A1A8P1R1-F1
#
_entry.id   AF-A0A1A8P1R1-F1
#
_cell.length_a   1.000
_cell.length_b   1.000
_cell.length_c   1.000
_cell.angle_alpha   90.00
_cell.angle_beta   90.00
_cell.angle_gamma   90.00
#
_symmetry.space_group_name_H-M   'P 1'
#
loop_
_entity.id
_entity.type
_entity.pdbx_description
1 polymer ?
#
loop_
_entity_poly.entity_id
_entity_poly.type
_entity_poly.pdbx_seq_one_letter_code
_entity_poly.pdbx_strand_id
1 'polypeptide(L)'
;DNHTPLPVCEIIQRAQVLIDQEVSYDLLGSNCEHFVTLLRYGEGVSEQASRAIGAISLVSAAASAISVLGLINTRSRNRPF
;
A
#
# COMPACT_ATOMS: atom_id res chain seq x y z
N ASP A 1 1.95 4.71 -17.38
CA ASP A 1 0.47 4.83 -17.27
C ASP A 1 -0.19 4.27 -18.50
N ASN A 2 -0.71 3.04 -18.40
CA ASN A 2 -1.30 2.30 -19.52
C ASN A 2 -2.83 2.19 -19.40
N HIS A 3 -3.43 3.05 -18.57
CA HIS A 3 -4.87 3.05 -18.30
C HIS A 3 -5.51 4.22 -19.03
N THR A 4 -6.44 3.91 -19.93
CA THR A 4 -7.22 4.91 -20.64
C THR A 4 -8.18 5.59 -19.65
N PRO A 5 -8.14 6.91 -19.49
CA PRO A 5 -9.08 7.60 -18.60
C PRO A 5 -10.51 7.50 -19.14
N LEU A 6 -11.47 7.54 -18.22
CA LEU A 6 -12.89 7.65 -18.55
C LEU A 6 -13.19 9.00 -19.23
N PRO A 7 -14.31 9.11 -19.97
CA PRO A 7 -14.77 10.38 -20.51
C PRO A 7 -14.90 11.43 -19.40
N VAL A 8 -14.51 12.68 -19.70
CA VAL A 8 -14.48 13.77 -18.70
C VAL A 8 -15.84 13.97 -18.02
N CYS A 9 -16.94 13.91 -18.77
CA CYS A 9 -18.28 14.04 -18.22
C CYS A 9 -18.58 12.96 -17.17
N GLU A 10 -18.10 11.73 -17.39
CA GLU A 10 -18.29 10.62 -16.46
C GLU A 10 -17.45 10.81 -15.20
N ILE A 11 -16.20 11.25 -15.33
CA ILE A 11 -15.33 11.56 -14.18
C ILE A 11 -15.98 12.65 -13.30
N ILE A 12 -16.47 13.73 -13.91
CA ILE A 12 -17.12 14.83 -13.19
C ILE A 12 -18.41 14.33 -12.51
N GLN A 13 -19.24 13.55 -13.22
CA GLN A 13 -20.47 13.01 -12.67
C GLN A 13 -20.20 12.10 -11.46
N ARG A 14 -19.20 11.21 -11.55
CA ARG A 14 -18.78 10.35 -10.44
C ARG A 14 -18.30 11.18 -9.25
N ALA A 15 -17.50 12.22 -9.50
CA ALA A 15 -17.01 13.10 -8.43
C ALA A 15 -18.15 13.82 -7.72
N GLN A 16 -19.13 14.34 -8.47
CA GLN A 16 -20.28 15.07 -7.94
C GLN A 16 -21.14 14.22 -6.99
N VAL A 17 -21.32 12.92 -7.29
CA VAL A 17 -22.09 12.00 -6.43
C VAL A 17 -21.42 11.78 -5.06
N LEU A 18 -20.09 11.92 -5.00
CA LEU A 18 -19.29 11.70 -3.79
C LEU A 18 -19.04 12.99 -2.98
N ILE A 19 -19.50 14.15 -3.46
CA ILE A 19 -19.41 15.41 -2.71
C ILE A 19 -20.21 15.27 -1.41
N ASP A 20 -19.67 15.82 -0.31
CA ASP A 20 -20.22 15.78 1.04
C ASP A 20 -20.40 14.37 1.64
N GLN A 21 -19.87 13.33 0.99
CA GLN A 21 -19.79 12.00 1.59
C GLN A 21 -18.56 11.89 2.50
N GLU A 22 -18.80 11.45 3.74
CA GLU A 22 -17.71 11.03 4.62
C GLU A 22 -17.28 9.61 4.25
N VAL A 23 -15.97 9.43 4.05
CA VAL A 23 -15.37 8.13 3.81
C VAL A 23 -14.23 7.90 4.79
N SER A 24 -14.04 6.63 5.19
CA SER A 24 -12.90 6.27 6.01
C SER A 24 -11.60 6.51 5.25
N TYR A 25 -10.70 7.30 5.83
CA TYR A 25 -9.38 7.56 5.25
C TYR A 25 -8.34 6.59 5.82
N ASP A 26 -7.68 5.85 4.95
CA ASP A 26 -6.54 5.00 5.27
C ASP A 26 -5.42 5.29 4.27
N LEU A 27 -4.20 5.53 4.78
CA LEU A 27 -3.02 5.83 3.97
C LEU A 27 -2.69 4.71 2.98
N LEU A 28 -3.02 3.46 3.31
CA LEU A 28 -2.68 2.29 2.51
C LEU A 28 -3.84 1.75 1.65
N GLY A 29 -5.10 2.04 2.01
CA GLY A 29 -6.27 1.49 1.32
C GLY A 29 -7.24 2.49 0.71
N SER A 30 -7.37 3.69 1.27
CA SER A 30 -8.40 4.67 0.86
C SER A 30 -7.88 6.11 0.92
N ASN A 31 -6.67 6.29 0.41
CA ASN A 31 -6.01 7.58 0.35
C ASN A 31 -6.49 8.43 -0.85
N CYS A 32 -5.96 9.65 -0.97
CA CYS A 32 -6.33 10.58 -2.03
C CYS A 32 -6.04 10.04 -3.44
N GLU A 33 -4.94 9.30 -3.63
CA GLU A 33 -4.57 8.75 -4.92
C GLU A 33 -5.54 7.64 -5.35
N HIS A 34 -5.94 6.80 -4.39
CA HIS A 34 -6.96 5.77 -4.58
C HIS A 34 -8.30 6.39 -5.01
N PHE A 35 -8.68 7.50 -4.37
CA PHE A 35 -9.90 8.23 -4.71
C PHE A 35 -9.86 8.81 -6.13
N VAL A 36 -8.80 9.54 -6.50
CA VAL A 36 -8.74 10.17 -7.83
C VAL A 36 -8.56 9.16 -8.96
N THR A 37 -7.91 8.03 -8.73
CA THR A 37 -7.79 6.95 -9.72
C THR A 37 -9.09 6.18 -9.90
N LEU A 38 -9.85 5.94 -8.82
CA LEU A 38 -11.21 5.41 -8.90
C LEU A 38 -12.11 6.32 -9.76
N LEU A 39 -12.01 7.64 -9.57
CA LEU A 39 -12.75 8.61 -10.39
C LEU A 39 -12.28 8.61 -11.85
N ARG A 40 -10.97 8.61 -12.09
CA ARG A 40 -10.37 8.80 -13.42
C ARG A 40 -10.40 7.55 -14.30
N TYR A 41 -10.20 6.38 -13.72
CA TYR A 41 -10.03 5.10 -14.43
C TYR A 41 -11.10 4.07 -14.09
N GLY A 42 -11.92 4.32 -13.07
CA GLY A 42 -12.90 3.35 -12.58
C GLY A 42 -12.33 2.28 -11.66
N GLU A 43 -11.03 2.33 -11.38
CA GLU A 43 -10.33 1.44 -10.47
C GLU A 43 -9.43 2.26 -9.55
N GLY A 44 -9.59 2.07 -8.24
CA GLY A 44 -8.81 2.75 -7.23
C GLY A 44 -7.47 2.06 -7.03
N VAL A 45 -6.38 2.73 -7.41
CA VAL A 45 -5.01 2.26 -7.23
C VAL A 45 -4.17 3.38 -6.63
N SER A 46 -3.16 3.04 -5.82
CA SER A 46 -2.25 4.02 -5.27
C SER A 46 -0.82 3.50 -5.28
N GLU A 47 0.03 4.15 -6.07
CA GLU A 47 1.47 3.86 -6.06
C GLU A 47 2.10 4.25 -4.73
N GLN A 48 1.59 5.29 -4.05
CA GLN A 48 2.02 5.64 -2.71
C GLN A 48 1.78 4.50 -1.71
N ALA A 49 0.59 3.92 -1.72
CA ALA A 49 0.26 2.77 -0.88
C ALA A 49 1.11 1.55 -1.22
N SER A 50 1.22 1.20 -2.52
CA SER A 50 2.04 0.08 -2.99
C SER A 50 3.50 0.21 -2.54
N ARG A 51 4.09 1.41 -2.65
CA ARG A 51 5.46 1.68 -2.19
C ARG A 51 5.61 1.56 -0.68
N ALA A 52 4.65 2.08 0.09
CA ALA A 52 4.68 1.97 1.55
C ALA A 52 4.61 0.52 2.03
N ILE A 53 3.69 -0.28 1.45
CA ILE A 53 3.55 -1.72 1.75
C ILE A 53 4.84 -2.47 1.38
N GLY A 54 5.44 -2.16 0.23
CA GLY A 54 6.71 -2.75 -0.18
C GLY A 54 7.85 -2.45 0.80
N ALA A 55 7.98 -1.20 1.26
CA ALA A 55 8.99 -0.81 2.24
C ALA A 55 8.81 -1.54 3.58
N ILE A 56 7.57 -1.61 4.09
CA ILE A 56 7.25 -2.35 5.32
C ILE A 56 7.65 -3.82 5.18
N SER A 57 7.27 -4.44 4.05
CA SER A 57 7.55 -5.85 3.78
C SER A 57 9.05 -6.16 3.76
N LEU A 58 9.85 -5.28 3.16
CA LEU A 58 11.32 -5.41 3.13
C LEU A 58 11.93 -5.31 4.54
N VAL A 59 11.50 -4.33 5.33
CA VAL A 59 11.99 -4.14 6.71
C VAL A 59 11.61 -5.32 7.59
N SER A 60 10.37 -5.79 7.49
CA SER A 60 9.90 -6.97 8.24
C SER A 60 10.71 -8.22 7.88
N ALA A 61 10.95 -8.48 6.60
CA ALA A 61 11.75 -9.61 6.16
C ALA A 61 13.20 -9.54 6.69
N ALA A 62 13.83 -8.36 6.63
CA ALA A 62 15.17 -8.15 7.16
C ALA A 62 15.23 -8.38 8.68
N ALA A 63 14.27 -7.82 9.43
CA ALA A 63 14.20 -7.99 10.89
C ALA A 63 14.00 -9.46 11.28
N SER A 64 13.17 -10.21 10.56
CA SER A 64 12.98 -11.65 10.76
C SER A 64 14.27 -12.42 10.49
N ALA A 65 14.96 -12.15 9.40
CA ALA A 65 16.24 -12.80 9.07
C ALA A 65 17.32 -12.52 10.12
N ILE A 66 17.46 -11.27 10.56
CA ILE A 66 18.40 -10.87 11.63
C ILE A 66 18.07 -11.60 12.93
N SER A 67 16.79 -11.69 13.30
CA SER A 67 16.35 -12.39 14.50
C SER A 67 16.71 -13.88 14.46
N VAL A 68 16.46 -14.55 13.32
CA VAL A 68 16.82 -15.96 13.11
C VAL A 68 18.33 -16.16 13.18
N LEU A 69 19.12 -15.30 12.51
CA LEU A 69 20.58 -15.35 12.56
C LEU A 69 21.12 -15.19 14.00
N GLY A 70 20.54 -14.25 14.76
CA GLY A 70 20.88 -14.06 16.17
C GLY A 70 20.61 -15.29 17.04
N LEU A 71 19.47 -15.96 16.82
CA LEU A 71 19.14 -17.21 17.50
C LEU A 71 20.11 -18.35 17.13
N ILE A 72 20.43 -18.51 15.85
CA ILE A 72 21.37 -19.54 15.37
C ILE A 72 22.75 -19.31 15.98
N ASN A 73 23.26 -18.07 15.97
CA ASN A 73 24.55 -17.72 16.54
C ASN A 73 24.60 -18.00 18.06
N THR A 74 23.54 -17.64 18.80
CA THR A 74 23.44 -17.91 20.24
C THR A 74 23.47 -19.41 20.54
N ARG A 75 22.75 -20.22 19.74
CA ARG A 75 22.79 -21.69 19.89
C ARG A 75 24.16 -22.27 19.57
N SER A 76 24.84 -21.77 18.54
CA SER A 76 26.20 -22.20 18.19
C SER A 76 27.18 -21.96 19.33
N ARG A 77 27.11 -20.79 19.97
CA ARG A 77 27.99 -20.44 21.10
C ARG A 77 27.75 -21.28 22.35
N ASN A 78 26.52 -21.77 22.54
CA ASN A 78 26.13 -22.54 23.72
C ASN A 78 26.25 -24.06 23.53
N ARG A 79 26.94 -24.56 22.50
CA ARG A 79 27.22 -26.00 22.35
C ARG A 79 28.35 -26.41 23.31
N PRO A 80 28.09 -27.27 24.32
CA PRO A 80 29.18 -27.87 25.11
C PRO A 80 29.96 -28.88 24.25
N PHE A 81 31.26 -29.03 24.55
CA PHE A 81 32.15 -30.05 23.96
C PHE A 81 31.72 -31.46 24.35
#